data_AF-A0A351XCA2-F1
#
_entry.id   AF-A0A351XCA2-F1
#
_cell.length_a   1.000
_cell.length_b   1.000
_cell.length_c   1.000
_cell.angle_alpha   90.00
_cell.angle_beta   90.00
_cell.angle_gamma   90.00
#
_symmetry.space_group_name_H-M   'P 1'
#
loop_
_entity.id
_entity.type
_entity.pdbx_description
1 polymer ?
#
loop_
_entity_poly.entity_id
_entity_poly.type
_entity_poly.pdbx_seq_one_letter_code
_entity_poly.pdbx_strand_id
1 'polypeptide(L)' 'FPDKWPNAYKVVQRMNLTNLDVAQFAMYVDIDGMEPEDAAAKWLVDNADRVNAWVG' A
#
# COMPACT_ATOMS: atom_id res chain seq x y z
N PHE A 1 -14.04 8.63 12.60
CA PHE A 1 -12.82 7.95 12.10
C PHE A 1 -11.57 8.37 12.89
N PRO A 2 -11.27 9.67 13.06
CA PRO A 2 -10.10 10.14 13.82
C PRO A 2 -10.15 9.72 15.30
N ASP A 3 -11.31 9.82 15.94
CA ASP A 3 -11.45 9.56 17.38
C ASP A 3 -11.52 8.07 17.72
N LYS A 4 -11.96 7.24 16.78
CA LYS A 4 -12.11 5.78 16.97
C LYS A 4 -10.81 5.04 16.68
N TRP A 5 -10.04 5.49 15.69
CA TRP A 5 -8.76 4.88 15.29
C TRP A 5 -7.72 5.94 14.94
N PRO A 6 -7.20 6.69 15.94
CA PRO A 6 -6.30 7.80 15.71
C PRO A 6 -4.99 7.38 15.03
N ASN A 7 -4.49 6.18 15.31
CA ASN A 7 -3.25 5.68 14.70
C ASN A 7 -3.47 5.30 13.23
N ALA A 8 -4.50 4.50 12.92
CA ALA A 8 -4.81 4.16 11.53
C ALA A 8 -5.13 5.40 10.69
N TYR A 9 -5.81 6.39 11.27
CA TYR A 9 -6.08 7.66 10.62
C TYR A 9 -4.78 8.39 10.22
N LYS A 10 -3.77 8.44 11.11
CA LYS A 10 -2.45 9.04 10.81
C LYS A 10 -1.74 8.30 9.68
N VAL A 11 -1.79 6.97 9.67
CA VAL A 11 -1.17 6.16 8.59
C VAL A 11 -1.80 6.49 7.25
N VAL A 12 -3.13 6.49 7.16
CA VAL A 12 -3.84 6.81 5.91
C VAL A 12 -3.55 8.23 5.44
N GLN A 13 -3.42 9.19 6.35
CA GLN A 13 -3.04 10.58 6.01
C GLN A 13 -1.61 10.70 5.47
N ARG A 14 -0.69 9.82 5.90
CA ARG A 14 0.70 9.79 5.43
C ARG A 14 0.87 8.96 4.15
N MET A 15 -0.09 8.11 3.81
CA MET A 15 -0.03 7.23 2.66
C MET A 15 0.09 8.04 1.36
N ASN A 16 1.08 7.69 0.54
CA ASN A 16 1.35 8.40 -0.70
C ASN A 16 1.70 7.41 -1.82
N LEU A 17 0.69 7.06 -2.62
CA LEU A 17 0.82 6.19 -3.79
C LEU A 17 1.00 7.04 -5.05
N THR A 18 1.90 6.61 -5.92
CA THR A 18 2.21 7.26 -7.19
C THR A 18 1.54 6.56 -8.36
N ASN A 19 1.54 7.19 -9.53
CA ASN A 19 1.04 6.56 -10.76
C ASN A 19 1.80 5.27 -11.12
N LEU A 20 3.09 5.19 -10.76
CA LEU A 20 3.89 3.98 -10.97
C LEU A 20 3.41 2.83 -10.06
N ASP A 21 3.02 3.13 -8.82
CA ASP A 21 2.48 2.11 -7.92
C ASP A 21 1.16 1.55 -8.45
N VAL A 22 0.27 2.42 -8.97
CA VAL A 22 -1.00 2.00 -9.58
C VAL A 22 -0.76 1.13 -10.82
N ALA A 23 0.20 1.50 -11.67
CA ALA A 23 0.56 0.69 -12.84
C ALA A 23 1.15 -0.67 -12.42
N GLN A 24 1.93 -0.70 -11.34
CA GLN A 24 2.49 -1.93 -10.80
C GLN A 24 1.41 -2.85 -10.21
N PHE A 25 0.42 -2.30 -9.51
CA PHE A 25 -0.73 -3.07 -9.03
C PHE A 25 -1.52 -3.70 -10.18
N ALA A 26 -1.77 -2.94 -11.25
CA ALA A 26 -2.43 -3.46 -12.45
C ALA A 26 -1.60 -4.56 -13.12
N MET A 27 -0.26 -4.39 -13.22
CA MET A 27 0.63 -5.42 -13.75
C MET A 27 0.54 -6.74 -12.94
N TYR A 28 0.57 -6.66 -11.61
CA TYR A 28 0.51 -7.85 -10.76
C TYR A 28 -0.78 -8.66 -10.95
N VAL A 29 -1.92 -7.98 -11.13
CA VAL A 29 -3.21 -8.67 -11.28
C VAL A 29 -3.48 -9.06 -12.73
N ASP A 30 -3.36 -8.12 -13.67
CA ASP A 30 -3.78 -8.33 -15.06
C ASP A 30 -2.76 -9.12 -15.90
N ILE A 31 -1.46 -9.03 -15.56
CA ILE A 31 -0.37 -9.72 -16.30
C ILE A 31 0.13 -10.93 -15.51
N ASP A 32 0.50 -10.74 -14.24
CA ASP A 32 1.05 -11.83 -13.43
C ASP A 32 -0.05 -12.75 -12.84
N GLY A 33 -1.33 -12.36 -12.95
CA GLY A 33 -2.46 -13.16 -12.49
C GLY A 33 -2.52 -13.35 -10.97
N MET A 34 -1.90 -12.46 -10.20
CA MET A 34 -1.91 -12.52 -8.74
C MET A 34 -3.28 -12.09 -8.19
N GLU A 35 -3.69 -12.72 -7.10
CA GLU A 35 -4.83 -12.19 -6.33
C GLU A 35 -4.46 -10.82 -5.74
N PRO A 36 -5.42 -9.88 -5.62
CA PRO A 36 -5.15 -8.52 -5.13
C PRO A 36 -4.46 -8.48 -3.76
N GLU A 37 -4.82 -9.39 -2.86
CA GLU A 37 -4.22 -9.50 -1.52
C GLU A 37 -2.75 -9.92 -1.59
N ASP A 38 -2.41 -10.86 -2.46
CA ASP A 38 -1.03 -11.34 -2.66
C ASP A 38 -0.18 -10.26 -3.34
N ALA A 39 -0.74 -9.55 -4.32
CA ALA A 39 -0.11 -8.41 -4.97
C ALA A 39 0.17 -7.28 -3.96
N ALA A 40 -0.78 -6.98 -3.08
CA ALA A 40 -0.60 -5.99 -2.02
C ALA A 40 0.46 -6.43 -1.01
N ALA A 41 0.43 -7.69 -0.55
CA ALA A 41 1.43 -8.23 0.37
C ALA A 41 2.84 -8.15 -0.23
N LYS A 42 3.00 -8.55 -1.50
CA LYS A 42 4.26 -8.43 -2.23
C LYS A 42 4.74 -6.98 -2.31
N TRP A 43 3.87 -6.06 -2.72
CA TRP A 43 4.24 -4.66 -2.84
C TRP A 43 4.65 -4.05 -1.50
N LEU A 44 3.95 -4.38 -0.40
CA LEU A 44 4.29 -3.91 0.94
C LEU A 44 5.67 -4.38 1.37
N VAL A 45 6.05 -5.63 1.07
CA VAL A 45 7.38 -6.18 1.35
C VAL A 45 8.45 -5.49 0.50
N ASP A 46 8.21 -5.34 -0.80
CA ASP A 46 9.16 -4.72 -1.73
C ASP A 46 9.37 -3.21 -1.44
N ASN A 47 8.43 -2.58 -0.73
CA ASN A 47 8.43 -1.14 -0.41
C ASN A 47 8.42 -0.86 1.11
N ALA A 48 8.95 -1.78 1.91
CA ALA A 48 8.88 -1.74 3.37
C ALA A 48 9.34 -0.40 3.98
N ASP A 49 10.41 0.21 3.48
CA ASP A 49 10.91 1.50 3.98
C ASP A 49 9.88 2.63 3.83
N ARG A 50 9.18 2.66 2.70
CA ARG A 50 8.14 3.64 2.42
C ARG A 50 6.90 3.40 3.27
N VAL A 51 6.50 2.13 3.44
CA VAL A 51 5.38 1.77 4.31
C VAL A 51 5.69 2.11 5.77
N ASN A 52 6.90 1.81 6.24
CA ASN A 52 7.37 2.14 7.59
C ASN A 52 7.35 3.65 7.84
N ALA A 53 7.68 4.47 6.84
CA ALA A 53 7.55 5.93 6.95
C ALA A 53 6.10 6.41 7.16
N TRP A 54 5.10 5.66 6.68
CA TRP A 54 3.68 5.95 6.95
C TRP A 54 3.25 5.49 8.34
N VAL A 55 3.69 4.30 8.74
CA VAL A 55 3.35 3.68 10.04
C VAL A 55 3.93 4.46 11.21
N GLY A 56 5.15 4.99 11.05
CA GLY A 56 5.86 5.97 11.89
C GLY A 56 5.41 6.09 13.34
#